data_AF-A0A938SHH6-F1
#
_entry.id   AF-A0A938SHH6-F1
#
_cell.length_a   1.000
_cell.length_b   1.000
_cell.length_c   1.000
_cell.angle_alpha   90.00
_cell.angle_beta   90.00
_cell.angle_gamma   90.00
#
_symmetry.space_group_name_H-M   'P 1'
#
loop_
_entity.id
_entity.type
_entity.pdbx_description
1 polymer ?
#
loop_
_entity_poly.entity_id
_entity_poly.type
_entity_poly.pdbx_seq_one_letter_code
_entity_poly.pdbx_strand_id
1 'polypeptide(L)'
;MPARTRNALWLWLLGLALPTGLALAQKPEISNVFPDFADLRGIPHVITGESFDPAKTEVWYWSPPSDEAVIKESAQTLGGALPSLPAEPPKGARRLATLDVEKQVIVAQLQGEVIWVKNPAGWSAPCLINVAKPFWISDTKAPQGEMLHLYGFGLRVRYKNFHVVLKNERATVFAPVIRMAREERVADPRLVYFGVPPDTAPGRYDVYVHNSLGGEFGWRKAGTVEVLPRQKPTEKVLDVRQFGAKGEGLGNDAQAIKEAVSAAQKDSGVVFFPPGTYKTDETILVPSGISLRGASAENTVIEGIGYDPHA
;
A
#
# COMPACT_ATOMS: atom_id res chain seq x y z
N MET A 1 0.45 21.99 -85.18
CA MET A 1 -1.00 22.22 -84.97
C MET A 1 -1.67 20.87 -84.71
N PRO A 2 -2.26 20.62 -83.53
CA PRO A 2 -2.89 19.36 -83.21
C PRO A 2 -4.38 19.37 -83.62
N ALA A 3 -4.89 18.26 -84.15
CA ALA A 3 -6.32 18.01 -84.28
C ALA A 3 -6.70 16.89 -83.30
N ARG A 4 -7.58 17.22 -82.35
CA ARG A 4 -8.20 16.33 -81.36
C ARG A 4 -9.23 15.43 -82.04
N THR A 5 -9.17 14.13 -81.78
CA THR A 5 -10.32 13.22 -81.89
C THR A 5 -10.47 12.47 -80.57
N ARG A 6 -11.65 12.66 -79.94
CA ARG A 6 -12.10 11.96 -78.73
C ARG A 6 -12.55 10.57 -79.12
N ASN A 7 -11.95 9.53 -78.53
CA ASN A 7 -12.55 8.20 -78.46
C ASN A 7 -12.86 7.89 -77.00
N ALA A 8 -14.15 7.73 -76.70
CA ALA A 8 -14.64 7.20 -75.44
C ALA A 8 -15.19 5.80 -75.74
N LEU A 9 -14.65 4.75 -75.11
CA LEU A 9 -15.35 3.47 -75.02
C LEU A 9 -14.88 2.64 -73.79
N TRP A 10 -15.77 2.62 -72.80
CA TRP A 10 -16.18 1.53 -71.90
C TRP A 10 -15.12 0.68 -71.16
N LEU A 11 -14.93 0.97 -69.87
CA LEU A 11 -14.44 0.00 -68.88
C LEU A 11 -15.60 -0.92 -68.44
N TRP A 12 -15.43 -2.22 -68.63
CA TRP A 12 -16.18 -3.24 -67.91
C TRP A 12 -15.64 -3.34 -66.48
N LEU A 13 -16.42 -2.89 -65.50
CA LEU A 13 -16.18 -3.20 -64.09
C LEU A 13 -16.76 -4.60 -63.81
N LEU A 14 -15.90 -5.61 -63.77
CA LEU A 14 -16.24 -6.91 -63.18
C LEU A 14 -16.41 -6.68 -61.67
N GLY A 15 -17.65 -6.65 -61.21
CA GLY A 15 -17.97 -6.67 -59.78
C GLY A 15 -17.64 -8.04 -59.19
N LEU A 16 -16.43 -8.19 -58.65
CA LEU A 16 -16.12 -9.25 -57.71
C LEU A 16 -16.83 -8.93 -56.39
N ALA A 17 -18.00 -9.54 -56.20
CA ALA A 17 -18.64 -9.61 -54.88
C ALA A 17 -17.74 -10.46 -53.98
N LEU A 18 -16.84 -9.82 -53.23
CA LEU A 18 -16.19 -10.43 -52.09
C LEU A 18 -17.28 -10.81 -51.09
N PRO A 19 -17.35 -12.08 -50.63
CA PRO A 19 -18.26 -12.43 -49.55
C PRO A 19 -17.90 -11.56 -48.35
N THR A 20 -18.90 -10.83 -47.84
CA THR A 20 -18.79 -10.02 -46.63
C THR A 20 -18.31 -10.90 -45.49
N GLY A 21 -17.05 -10.68 -45.10
CA GLY A 21 -16.37 -11.05 -43.86
C GLY A 21 -16.88 -12.28 -43.10
N LEU A 22 -16.27 -13.43 -43.34
CA LEU A 22 -16.02 -14.39 -42.26
C LEU A 22 -15.01 -13.72 -41.31
N ALA A 23 -15.50 -13.04 -40.27
CA ALA A 23 -14.63 -12.65 -39.17
C ALA A 23 -14.00 -13.92 -38.60
N LEU A 24 -12.67 -14.02 -38.63
CA LEU A 24 -11.95 -15.12 -38.00
C LEU A 24 -12.35 -15.17 -36.52
N ALA A 25 -12.69 -16.36 -36.00
CA ALA A 25 -13.02 -16.53 -34.60
C ALA A 25 -11.85 -16.02 -33.74
N GLN A 26 -12.12 -15.05 -32.88
CA GLN A 26 -11.11 -14.42 -32.02
C GLN A 26 -11.06 -15.10 -30.66
N LYS A 27 -9.87 -15.16 -30.06
CA LYS A 27 -9.71 -15.60 -28.66
C LYS A 27 -10.48 -14.66 -27.74
N PRO A 28 -11.06 -15.16 -26.64
CA PRO A 28 -11.79 -14.32 -25.72
C PRO A 28 -10.80 -13.36 -25.02
N GLU A 29 -11.24 -12.15 -24.73
CA GLU A 29 -10.45 -11.17 -23.96
C GLU A 29 -11.20 -10.82 -22.68
N ILE A 30 -10.51 -10.82 -21.54
CA ILE A 30 -11.04 -10.33 -20.27
C ILE A 30 -10.56 -8.89 -20.12
N SER A 31 -11.48 -7.92 -20.13
CA SER A 31 -11.16 -6.51 -19.92
C SER A 31 -11.26 -6.12 -18.44
N ASN A 32 -12.25 -6.63 -17.71
CA ASN A 32 -12.44 -6.31 -16.30
C ASN A 32 -13.20 -7.42 -15.55
N VAL A 33 -13.01 -7.47 -14.24
CA VAL A 33 -13.76 -8.33 -13.31
C VAL A 33 -14.25 -7.47 -12.15
N PHE A 34 -15.56 -7.47 -11.90
CA PHE A 34 -16.16 -6.69 -10.83
C PHE A 34 -17.17 -7.50 -9.99
N PRO A 35 -17.15 -7.38 -8.66
CA PRO A 35 -16.09 -6.78 -7.86
C PRO A 35 -14.84 -7.66 -7.91
N ASP A 36 -13.66 -7.07 -8.09
CA ASP A 36 -12.39 -7.82 -8.04
C ASP A 36 -12.11 -8.37 -6.63
N PHE A 37 -12.54 -7.62 -5.60
CA PHE A 37 -12.39 -8.01 -4.19
C PHE A 37 -13.77 -8.10 -3.53
N ALA A 38 -14.39 -9.28 -3.59
CA ALA A 38 -15.69 -9.52 -2.98
C ALA A 38 -15.55 -9.74 -1.47
N ASP A 39 -15.66 -8.67 -0.67
CA ASP A 39 -15.79 -8.72 0.80
C ASP A 39 -16.99 -9.63 1.23
N LEU A 40 -18.05 -9.62 0.42
CA LEU A 40 -19.30 -10.28 0.71
C LEU A 40 -19.42 -11.62 -0.03
N ARG A 41 -19.36 -12.72 0.73
CA ARG A 41 -19.64 -14.07 0.20
C ARG A 41 -21.02 -14.07 -0.47
N GLY A 42 -21.06 -14.50 -1.73
CA GLY A 42 -22.31 -14.78 -2.46
C GLY A 42 -22.71 -13.75 -3.51
N ILE A 43 -22.02 -12.61 -3.62
CA ILE A 43 -22.26 -11.66 -4.73
C ILE A 43 -21.64 -12.24 -6.02
N PRO A 44 -22.41 -12.41 -7.10
CA PRO A 44 -21.87 -12.78 -8.40
C PRO A 44 -20.89 -11.73 -8.92
N HIS A 45 -19.87 -12.19 -9.62
CA HIS A 45 -18.94 -11.33 -10.33
C HIS A 45 -19.42 -11.16 -11.76
N VAL A 46 -19.16 -9.97 -12.29
CA VAL A 46 -19.35 -9.60 -13.69
C VAL A 46 -17.96 -9.54 -14.32
N ILE A 47 -17.72 -10.43 -15.29
CA ILE A 47 -16.54 -10.43 -16.15
C ILE A 47 -16.95 -9.72 -17.43
N THR A 48 -16.32 -8.60 -17.75
CA THR A 48 -16.57 -7.89 -19.02
C THR A 48 -15.41 -8.12 -19.97
N GLY A 49 -15.69 -8.17 -21.26
CA GLY A 49 -14.67 -8.42 -22.27
C GLY A 49 -15.24 -8.58 -23.66
N GLU A 50 -14.49 -9.26 -24.52
CA GLU A 50 -14.82 -9.43 -25.93
C GLU A 50 -14.76 -10.89 -26.35
N SER A 51 -15.49 -11.21 -27.42
CA SER A 51 -15.50 -12.52 -28.07
C SER A 51 -15.94 -13.67 -27.16
N PHE A 52 -16.89 -13.40 -26.25
CA PHE A 52 -17.58 -14.46 -25.51
C PHE A 52 -18.66 -15.08 -26.41
N ASP A 53 -18.67 -16.40 -26.49
CA ASP A 53 -19.71 -17.18 -27.17
C ASP A 53 -20.71 -17.70 -26.11
N PRO A 54 -21.98 -17.25 -26.11
CA PRO A 54 -22.98 -17.67 -25.12
C PRO A 54 -23.13 -19.20 -24.94
N ALA A 55 -22.87 -19.97 -26.00
CA ALA A 55 -23.04 -21.42 -25.97
C ALA A 55 -21.73 -22.19 -25.73
N LYS A 56 -20.57 -21.56 -25.96
CA LYS A 56 -19.27 -22.26 -25.99
C LYS A 56 -18.22 -21.66 -25.05
N THR A 57 -18.57 -20.64 -24.29
CA THR A 57 -17.66 -20.02 -23.33
C THR A 57 -17.53 -20.87 -22.08
N GLU A 58 -16.30 -21.09 -21.63
CA GLU A 58 -15.99 -21.70 -20.35
C GLU A 58 -15.21 -20.71 -19.49
N VAL A 59 -15.53 -20.64 -18.20
CA VAL A 59 -14.72 -19.91 -17.22
C VAL A 59 -13.96 -20.93 -16.37
N TRP A 60 -12.67 -20.69 -16.22
CA TRP A 60 -11.78 -21.52 -15.41
C TRP A 60 -11.12 -20.66 -14.35
N TYR A 61 -10.85 -21.26 -13.19
CA TYR A 61 -10.16 -20.59 -12.10
C TYR A 61 -9.08 -21.47 -11.48
N TRP A 62 -8.14 -20.83 -10.81
CA TRP A 62 -7.08 -21.49 -10.07
C TRP A 62 -6.69 -20.67 -8.83
N SER A 63 -6.33 -21.39 -7.77
CA SER A 63 -5.70 -20.83 -6.59
C SER A 63 -4.25 -21.27 -6.53
N PRO A 64 -3.29 -20.37 -6.80
CA PRO A 64 -1.89 -20.65 -6.60
C PRO A 64 -1.61 -21.04 -5.14
N PRO A 65 -0.64 -21.95 -4.87
CA PRO A 65 -0.20 -22.25 -3.52
C PRO A 65 0.18 -20.97 -2.78
N SER A 66 -0.41 -20.75 -1.61
CA SER A 66 -0.31 -19.50 -0.85
C SER A 66 0.04 -19.73 0.62
N ASP A 67 0.63 -20.89 0.93
CA ASP A 67 1.18 -21.16 2.25
C ASP A 67 2.31 -20.17 2.59
N GLU A 68 2.47 -19.89 3.88
CA GLU A 68 3.42 -18.89 4.40
C GLU A 68 4.85 -19.11 3.88
N ALA A 69 5.28 -20.37 3.73
CA ALA A 69 6.60 -20.70 3.21
C ALA A 69 6.79 -20.25 1.75
N VAL A 70 5.80 -20.52 0.89
CA VAL A 70 5.81 -20.13 -0.54
C VAL A 70 5.84 -18.61 -0.69
N ILE A 71 5.04 -17.91 0.12
CA ILE A 71 5.02 -16.44 0.14
C ILE A 71 6.40 -15.90 0.54
N LYS A 72 7.01 -16.44 1.60
CA LYS A 72 8.33 -15.98 2.06
C LYS A 72 9.45 -16.29 1.08
N GLU A 73 9.40 -17.43 0.41
CA GLU A 73 10.37 -17.81 -0.61
C GLU A 73 10.26 -16.92 -1.84
N SER A 74 9.04 -16.71 -2.37
CA SER A 74 8.80 -15.82 -3.51
C SER A 74 9.17 -14.35 -3.23
N ALA A 75 9.15 -13.90 -1.97
CA ALA A 75 9.63 -12.56 -1.63
C ALA A 75 11.12 -12.34 -1.98
N GLN A 76 11.92 -13.41 -2.04
CA GLN A 76 13.36 -13.30 -2.32
C GLN A 76 13.66 -12.92 -3.77
N THR A 77 12.75 -13.22 -4.70
CA THR A 77 12.91 -12.95 -6.13
C THR A 77 12.37 -11.58 -6.55
N LEU A 78 11.82 -10.80 -5.60
CA LEU A 78 11.35 -9.44 -5.84
C LEU A 78 12.50 -8.49 -6.25
N GLY A 79 12.14 -7.34 -6.84
CA GLY A 79 13.09 -6.35 -7.37
C GLY A 79 13.34 -6.48 -8.88
N GLY A 80 12.90 -7.57 -9.49
CA GLY A 80 12.80 -7.75 -10.94
C GLY A 80 11.36 -7.65 -11.45
N ALA A 81 11.14 -8.12 -12.69
CA ALA A 81 9.80 -8.34 -13.20
C ALA A 81 9.07 -9.40 -12.34
N LEU A 82 7.81 -9.13 -11.99
CA LEU A 82 6.97 -10.10 -11.28
C LEU A 82 6.77 -11.35 -12.13
N PRO A 83 6.57 -12.53 -11.51
CA PRO A 83 6.36 -13.77 -12.24
C PRO A 83 5.14 -13.66 -13.17
N SER A 84 5.27 -14.17 -14.39
CA SER A 84 4.18 -14.16 -15.37
C SER A 84 3.23 -15.32 -15.10
N LEU A 85 1.93 -15.04 -15.12
CA LEU A 85 0.89 -16.05 -14.97
C LEU A 85 0.92 -17.05 -16.14
N PRO A 86 0.53 -18.32 -15.91
CA PRO A 86 0.48 -19.30 -16.99
C PRO A 86 -0.58 -18.92 -18.02
N ALA A 87 -0.22 -18.99 -19.30
CA ALA A 87 -1.09 -18.62 -20.41
C ALA A 87 -2.34 -19.52 -20.52
N GLU A 88 -2.26 -20.74 -20.01
CA GLU A 88 -3.36 -21.70 -19.93
C GLU A 88 -3.53 -22.21 -18.49
N PRO A 89 -4.73 -22.66 -18.09
CA PRO A 89 -4.96 -23.13 -16.72
C PRO A 89 -4.02 -24.31 -16.36
N PRO A 90 -3.27 -24.22 -15.25
CA PRO A 90 -2.34 -25.27 -14.85
C PRO A 90 -3.08 -26.48 -14.24
N LYS A 91 -2.31 -27.53 -13.93
CA LYS A 91 -2.83 -28.71 -13.21
C LYS A 91 -3.47 -28.27 -11.88
N GLY A 92 -4.73 -28.66 -11.67
CA GLY A 92 -5.50 -28.30 -10.47
C GLY A 92 -6.42 -27.10 -10.65
N ALA A 93 -6.34 -26.38 -11.78
CA ALA A 93 -7.36 -25.43 -12.18
C ALA A 93 -8.70 -26.15 -12.41
N ARG A 94 -9.81 -25.44 -12.16
CA ARG A 94 -11.15 -26.00 -12.20
C ARG A 94 -12.06 -25.14 -13.07
N ARG A 95 -12.97 -25.79 -13.77
CA ARG A 95 -14.05 -25.13 -14.48
C ARG A 95 -15.09 -24.61 -13.48
N LEU A 96 -15.55 -23.40 -13.71
CA LEU A 96 -16.60 -22.72 -12.95
C LEU A 96 -17.94 -22.82 -13.67
N ALA A 97 -19.02 -22.96 -12.91
CA ALA A 97 -20.37 -22.76 -13.44
C ALA A 97 -20.64 -21.25 -13.61
N THR A 98 -21.04 -20.85 -14.82
CA THR A 98 -21.51 -19.50 -15.13
C THR A 98 -23.00 -19.41 -14.82
N LEU A 99 -23.43 -18.26 -14.28
CA LEU A 99 -24.84 -17.93 -14.09
C LEU A 99 -25.45 -17.39 -15.39
N ASP A 100 -24.68 -16.60 -16.13
CA ASP A 100 -25.08 -16.04 -17.42
C ASP A 100 -23.87 -15.75 -18.30
N VAL A 101 -24.04 -15.85 -19.62
CA VAL A 101 -22.99 -15.60 -20.62
C VAL A 101 -23.61 -14.87 -21.81
N GLU A 102 -23.22 -13.62 -21.97
CA GLU A 102 -23.49 -12.75 -23.11
C GLU A 102 -22.20 -12.48 -23.88
N LYS A 103 -22.31 -11.86 -25.06
CA LYS A 103 -21.16 -11.63 -25.96
C LYS A 103 -20.01 -10.83 -25.34
N GLN A 104 -20.31 -10.00 -24.34
CA GLN A 104 -19.35 -9.10 -23.68
C GLN A 104 -19.42 -9.16 -22.15
N VAL A 105 -20.30 -9.99 -21.59
CA VAL A 105 -20.54 -10.06 -20.16
C VAL A 105 -20.71 -11.51 -19.74
N ILE A 106 -19.99 -11.93 -18.71
CA ILE A 106 -20.20 -13.21 -18.05
C ILE A 106 -20.53 -12.93 -16.60
N VAL A 107 -21.60 -13.53 -16.10
CA VAL A 107 -21.94 -13.48 -14.67
C VAL A 107 -21.59 -14.82 -14.06
N ALA A 108 -20.73 -14.84 -13.05
CA ALA A 108 -20.32 -16.08 -12.38
C ALA A 108 -19.91 -15.85 -10.93
N GLN A 109 -20.02 -16.88 -10.08
CA GLN A 109 -19.49 -16.82 -8.72
C GLN A 109 -18.03 -17.24 -8.72
N LEU A 110 -17.12 -16.28 -8.93
CA LEU A 110 -15.70 -16.57 -9.02
C LEU A 110 -15.17 -17.20 -7.72
N GLN A 111 -14.24 -18.12 -7.91
CA GLN A 111 -13.46 -18.77 -6.87
C GLN A 111 -11.98 -18.61 -7.23
N GLY A 112 -11.11 -18.63 -6.22
CA GLY A 112 -9.68 -18.48 -6.40
C GLY A 112 -9.24 -17.10 -6.88
N GLU A 113 -8.00 -17.03 -7.38
CA GLU A 113 -7.29 -15.77 -7.59
C GLU A 113 -6.86 -15.57 -9.04
N VAL A 114 -6.83 -16.61 -9.86
CA VAL A 114 -6.51 -16.50 -11.29
C VAL A 114 -7.66 -17.07 -12.09
N ILE A 115 -8.11 -16.35 -13.12
CA ILE A 115 -9.18 -16.78 -14.01
C ILE A 115 -8.74 -16.77 -15.48
N TRP A 116 -9.36 -17.66 -16.25
CA TRP A 116 -9.28 -17.71 -17.72
C TRP A 116 -10.68 -17.86 -18.29
N VAL A 117 -10.87 -17.32 -19.48
CA VAL A 117 -12.03 -17.58 -20.32
C VAL A 117 -11.58 -18.39 -21.53
N LYS A 118 -12.36 -19.40 -21.93
CA LYS A 118 -12.10 -20.22 -23.11
C LYS A 118 -13.27 -20.12 -24.08
N ASN A 119 -12.97 -20.00 -25.37
CA ASN A 119 -13.93 -20.24 -26.45
C ASN A 119 -13.27 -21.19 -27.50
N PRO A 120 -13.94 -21.52 -28.61
CA PRO A 120 -13.35 -22.40 -29.64
C PRO A 120 -12.04 -21.91 -30.28
N ALA A 121 -11.78 -20.60 -30.27
CA ALA A 121 -10.54 -20.01 -30.79
C ALA A 121 -9.37 -20.11 -29.79
N GLY A 122 -9.64 -20.35 -28.50
CA GLY A 122 -8.64 -20.64 -27.49
C GLY A 122 -8.91 -19.96 -26.14
N TRP A 123 -7.83 -19.80 -25.37
CA TRP A 123 -7.83 -19.18 -24.05
C TRP A 123 -7.61 -17.67 -24.13
N SER A 124 -8.24 -16.94 -23.21
CA SER A 124 -7.89 -15.56 -22.88
C SER A 124 -6.51 -15.49 -22.23
N ALA A 125 -5.95 -14.28 -22.16
CA ALA A 125 -4.90 -14.01 -21.17
C ALA A 125 -5.43 -14.31 -19.75
N PRO A 126 -4.57 -14.78 -18.83
CA PRO A 126 -4.94 -14.95 -17.42
C PRO A 126 -5.27 -13.59 -16.79
N CYS A 127 -6.27 -13.57 -15.92
CA CYS A 127 -6.61 -12.41 -15.10
C CYS A 127 -6.42 -12.74 -13.61
N LEU A 128 -5.63 -11.93 -12.91
CA LEU A 128 -5.38 -12.05 -11.48
C LEU A 128 -6.33 -11.14 -10.71
N ILE A 129 -7.06 -11.72 -9.76
CA ILE A 129 -8.08 -11.06 -8.94
C ILE A 129 -7.84 -11.32 -7.46
N ASN A 130 -8.55 -10.60 -6.58
CA ASN A 130 -8.49 -10.69 -5.13
C ASN A 130 -7.12 -10.34 -4.49
N VAL A 131 -6.08 -10.08 -5.27
CA VAL A 131 -4.76 -9.67 -4.76
C VAL A 131 -4.76 -8.20 -4.32
N ALA A 132 -3.76 -7.81 -3.52
CA ALA A 132 -3.64 -6.44 -3.04
C ALA A 132 -3.59 -5.42 -4.19
N LYS A 133 -4.14 -4.23 -3.98
CA LYS A 133 -4.08 -3.10 -4.91
C LYS A 133 -3.54 -1.89 -4.17
N PRO A 134 -2.21 -1.81 -3.96
CA PRO A 134 -1.60 -0.66 -3.30
C PRO A 134 -1.72 0.58 -4.20
N PHE A 135 -1.90 1.74 -3.59
CA PHE A 135 -1.92 3.03 -4.28
C PHE A 135 -0.69 3.86 -3.95
N TRP A 136 -0.47 4.16 -2.68
CA TRP A 136 0.71 4.92 -2.22
C TRP A 136 1.09 4.60 -0.79
N ILE A 137 2.34 4.89 -0.44
CA ILE A 137 2.86 4.89 0.94
C ILE A 137 2.88 6.33 1.48
N SER A 138 2.82 6.50 2.79
CA SER A 138 2.74 7.81 3.45
C SER A 138 3.94 8.70 3.12
N ASP A 139 5.15 8.12 3.14
CA ASP A 139 6.40 8.85 3.01
C ASP A 139 7.40 8.09 2.14
N THR A 140 8.25 8.84 1.44
CA THR A 140 9.31 8.30 0.57
C THR A 140 10.68 8.25 1.24
N LYS A 141 10.78 8.75 2.48
CA LYS A 141 11.98 8.71 3.32
C LYS A 141 11.57 8.36 4.74
N ALA A 142 12.34 7.50 5.40
CA ALA A 142 12.04 7.10 6.78
C ALA A 142 13.30 6.67 7.53
N PRO A 143 13.60 7.21 8.73
CA PRO A 143 14.65 6.65 9.57
C PRO A 143 14.35 5.21 10.00
N GLN A 144 15.42 4.45 10.22
CA GLN A 144 15.35 3.15 10.89
C GLN A 144 14.50 3.20 12.17
N GLY A 145 13.54 2.29 12.30
CA GLY A 145 12.59 2.22 13.42
C GLY A 145 11.35 3.09 13.26
N GLU A 146 11.25 3.91 12.21
CA GLU A 146 10.06 4.71 11.93
C GLU A 146 8.91 3.85 11.39
N MET A 147 7.70 4.36 11.54
CA MET A 147 6.45 3.73 11.15
C MET A 147 5.86 4.45 9.94
N LEU A 148 5.45 3.69 8.94
CA LEU A 148 4.88 4.16 7.69
C LEU A 148 3.51 3.55 7.46
N HIS A 149 2.72 4.19 6.60
CA HIS A 149 1.40 3.71 6.24
C HIS A 149 1.31 3.42 4.74
N LEU A 150 0.55 2.39 4.38
CA LEU A 150 0.25 1.97 3.02
C LEU A 150 -1.26 2.05 2.78
N TYR A 151 -1.65 2.76 1.73
CA TYR A 151 -3.04 2.93 1.29
C TYR A 151 -3.33 2.11 0.03
N GLY A 152 -4.54 1.57 -0.08
CA GLY A 152 -4.94 0.77 -1.25
C GLY A 152 -6.29 0.09 -1.11
N PHE A 153 -6.51 -0.99 -1.86
CA PHE A 153 -7.65 -1.92 -1.68
C PHE A 153 -7.15 -3.35 -1.49
N GLY A 154 -7.91 -4.14 -0.73
CA GLY A 154 -7.61 -5.56 -0.52
C GLY A 154 -6.25 -5.79 0.14
N LEU A 155 -5.71 -4.82 0.89
CA LEU A 155 -4.41 -4.93 1.55
C LEU A 155 -4.44 -5.96 2.69
N ARG A 156 -5.61 -6.19 3.26
CA ARG A 156 -5.87 -7.17 4.31
C ARG A 156 -7.04 -8.06 3.89
N VAL A 157 -6.90 -9.36 4.14
CA VAL A 157 -7.98 -10.33 3.99
C VAL A 157 -8.32 -10.87 5.37
N ARG A 158 -9.62 -10.95 5.67
CA ARG A 158 -10.11 -11.43 6.96
C ARG A 158 -9.56 -12.82 7.28
N TYR A 159 -9.05 -13.00 8.50
CA TYR A 159 -8.44 -14.26 8.98
C TYR A 159 -7.22 -14.75 8.20
N LYS A 160 -6.58 -13.89 7.40
CA LYS A 160 -5.31 -14.19 6.73
C LYS A 160 -4.20 -13.28 7.22
N ASN A 161 -2.97 -13.78 7.09
CA ASN A 161 -1.79 -12.96 7.19
C ASN A 161 -1.72 -11.98 6.02
N PHE A 162 -0.85 -10.99 6.17
CA PHE A 162 -0.38 -10.16 5.07
C PHE A 162 1.04 -9.74 5.41
N HIS A 163 1.78 -9.35 4.37
CA HIS A 163 3.19 -9.04 4.46
C HIS A 163 3.48 -7.75 3.72
N VAL A 164 4.34 -6.93 4.32
CA VAL A 164 5.00 -5.81 3.65
C VAL A 164 6.49 -6.14 3.62
N VAL A 165 7.11 -5.99 2.45
CA VAL A 165 8.52 -6.30 2.22
C VAL A 165 9.23 -5.06 1.68
N LEU A 166 10.34 -4.70 2.30
CA LEU A 166 11.31 -3.76 1.76
C LEU A 166 12.37 -4.56 0.99
N LYS A 167 12.45 -4.36 -0.32
CA LYS A 167 13.36 -5.09 -1.20
C LYS A 167 14.35 -4.15 -1.87
N ASN A 168 15.62 -4.50 -1.84
CA ASN A 168 16.64 -3.94 -2.73
C ASN A 168 17.56 -5.07 -3.25
N GLU A 169 18.61 -4.71 -3.97
CA GLU A 169 19.56 -5.66 -4.56
C GLU A 169 20.25 -6.54 -3.50
N ARG A 170 20.40 -6.07 -2.26
CA ARG A 170 21.19 -6.73 -1.21
C ARG A 170 20.34 -7.45 -0.16
N ALA A 171 19.09 -7.02 0.02
CA ALA A 171 18.28 -7.45 1.15
C ALA A 171 16.80 -7.57 0.78
N THR A 172 16.14 -8.51 1.46
CA THR A 172 14.69 -8.71 1.48
C THR A 172 14.26 -8.65 2.94
N VAL A 173 13.64 -7.54 3.33
CA VAL A 173 13.32 -7.24 4.73
C VAL A 173 11.82 -7.31 4.93
N PHE A 174 11.36 -8.22 5.78
CA PHE A 174 9.96 -8.30 6.18
C PHE A 174 9.67 -7.22 7.23
N ALA A 175 8.88 -6.23 6.84
CA ALA A 175 8.51 -5.14 7.72
C ALA A 175 7.51 -5.63 8.80
N PRO A 176 7.70 -5.29 10.09
CA PRO A 176 6.70 -5.53 11.11
C PRO A 176 5.43 -4.77 10.76
N VAL A 177 4.30 -5.46 10.75
CA VAL A 177 2.99 -4.87 10.46
C VAL A 177 2.17 -4.77 11.73
N ILE A 178 1.54 -3.62 11.98
CA ILE A 178 0.69 -3.47 13.17
C ILE A 178 -0.65 -4.17 12.94
N ARG A 179 -0.96 -5.07 13.88
CA ARG A 179 -2.24 -5.79 13.98
C ARG A 179 -2.84 -5.41 15.32
N MET A 180 -3.86 -4.55 15.31
CA MET A 180 -4.58 -4.25 16.55
C MET A 180 -5.35 -5.50 16.98
N ALA A 181 -5.01 -6.03 18.15
CA ALA A 181 -5.40 -7.37 18.63
C ALA A 181 -6.92 -7.60 18.79
N ARG A 182 -7.76 -6.56 18.62
CA ARG A 182 -9.21 -6.63 18.84
C ARG A 182 -10.04 -6.56 17.56
N GLU A 183 -9.41 -6.47 16.38
CA GLU A 183 -10.11 -6.05 15.15
C GLU A 183 -9.83 -6.89 13.90
N GLU A 184 -9.59 -8.20 13.97
CA GLU A 184 -9.55 -9.03 12.74
C GLU A 184 -10.85 -8.95 11.91
N ARG A 185 -11.96 -8.51 12.52
CA ARG A 185 -13.25 -8.25 11.87
C ARG A 185 -13.44 -6.82 11.36
N VAL A 186 -12.62 -5.86 11.81
CA VAL A 186 -12.77 -4.40 11.56
C VAL A 186 -11.52 -3.81 10.90
N ALA A 187 -10.45 -4.60 10.75
CA ALA A 187 -9.20 -4.17 10.18
C ALA A 187 -9.42 -3.61 8.77
N ASP A 188 -9.11 -2.33 8.61
CA ASP A 188 -9.34 -1.60 7.37
C ASP A 188 -8.60 -2.29 6.20
N PRO A 189 -9.32 -2.85 5.19
CA PRO A 189 -8.68 -3.46 4.04
C PRO A 189 -7.98 -2.43 3.13
N ARG A 190 -8.09 -1.13 3.46
CA ARG A 190 -7.53 -0.01 2.71
C ARG A 190 -6.32 0.64 3.35
N LEU A 191 -5.99 0.30 4.60
CA LEU A 191 -4.89 0.91 5.33
C LEU A 191 -4.05 -0.12 6.09
N VAL A 192 -2.73 -0.06 5.89
CA VAL A 192 -1.76 -0.90 6.59
C VAL A 192 -0.67 -0.04 7.20
N TYR A 193 -0.42 -0.25 8.49
CA TYR A 193 0.69 0.32 9.24
C TYR A 193 1.86 -0.67 9.23
N PHE A 194 3.05 -0.25 8.81
CA PHE A 194 4.26 -1.07 8.80
C PHE A 194 5.48 -0.28 9.27
N GLY A 195 6.35 -0.91 10.05
CA GLY A 195 7.59 -0.30 10.53
C GLY A 195 8.77 -0.60 9.62
N VAL A 196 9.74 0.32 9.55
CA VAL A 196 11.08 0.05 9.06
C VAL A 196 11.87 -0.59 10.21
N PRO A 197 12.31 -1.86 10.12
CA PRO A 197 13.09 -2.48 11.21
C PRO A 197 14.33 -1.64 11.56
N PRO A 198 14.67 -1.47 12.85
CA PRO A 198 15.82 -0.66 13.27
C PRO A 198 17.18 -1.09 12.71
N ASP A 199 17.30 -2.36 12.35
CA ASP A 199 18.48 -3.02 11.77
C ASP A 199 18.50 -3.00 10.23
N THR A 200 17.48 -2.42 9.59
CA THR A 200 17.43 -2.26 8.12
C THR A 200 18.57 -1.36 7.67
N ALA A 201 19.49 -1.86 6.85
CA ALA A 201 20.58 -1.05 6.32
C ALA A 201 20.05 0.20 5.58
N PRO A 202 20.62 1.39 5.79
CA PRO A 202 20.21 2.58 5.06
C PRO A 202 20.34 2.41 3.54
N GLY A 203 19.46 3.07 2.79
CA GLY A 203 19.43 3.01 1.34
C GLY A 203 18.02 2.95 0.76
N ARG A 204 17.92 2.88 -0.56
CA ARG A 204 16.65 2.83 -1.28
C ARG A 204 16.09 1.41 -1.34
N TYR A 205 14.82 1.26 -1.03
CA TYR A 205 14.07 0.01 -1.11
C TYR A 205 12.78 0.21 -1.91
N ASP A 206 12.44 -0.80 -2.70
CA ASP A 206 11.10 -0.98 -3.22
C ASP A 206 10.22 -1.58 -2.13
N VAL A 207 9.02 -1.05 -1.96
CA VAL A 207 8.02 -1.56 -1.01
C VAL A 207 7.06 -2.47 -1.75
N TYR A 208 6.90 -3.71 -1.29
CA TYR A 208 5.95 -4.67 -1.81
C TYR A 208 4.94 -5.08 -0.74
N VAL A 209 3.71 -5.38 -1.15
CA VAL A 209 2.66 -5.90 -0.28
C VAL A 209 2.10 -7.22 -0.84
N HIS A 210 1.72 -8.12 0.07
CA HIS A 210 1.05 -9.38 -0.22
C HIS A 210 -0.06 -9.63 0.80
N ASN A 211 -1.29 -9.90 0.35
CA ASN A 211 -2.46 -10.11 1.21
C ASN A 211 -2.79 -11.60 1.48
N SER A 212 -1.81 -12.48 1.24
CA SER A 212 -1.91 -13.95 1.35
C SER A 212 -2.88 -14.61 0.35
N LEU A 213 -3.10 -13.97 -0.79
CA LEU A 213 -3.82 -14.50 -1.95
C LEU A 213 -2.93 -14.41 -3.20
N GLY A 214 -3.07 -15.36 -4.13
CA GLY A 214 -2.37 -15.35 -5.42
C GLY A 214 -0.98 -16.00 -5.43
N GLY A 215 -0.53 -16.56 -4.30
CA GLY A 215 0.77 -17.22 -4.20
C GLY A 215 1.92 -16.31 -4.62
N GLU A 216 2.89 -16.82 -5.37
CA GLU A 216 4.01 -15.99 -5.87
C GLU A 216 3.56 -14.81 -6.76
N PHE A 217 2.38 -14.91 -7.40
CA PHE A 217 1.83 -13.88 -8.28
C PHE A 217 1.14 -12.75 -7.50
N GLY A 218 0.90 -12.93 -6.19
CA GLY A 218 0.17 -11.99 -5.34
C GLY A 218 0.95 -10.74 -4.92
N TRP A 219 2.26 -10.71 -5.16
CA TRP A 219 3.11 -9.60 -4.76
C TRP A 219 2.84 -8.35 -5.60
N ARG A 220 2.68 -7.20 -4.94
CA ARG A 220 2.41 -5.93 -5.61
C ARG A 220 3.32 -4.83 -5.11
N LYS A 221 4.00 -4.16 -6.04
CA LYS A 221 4.83 -2.99 -5.73
C LYS A 221 3.93 -1.83 -5.32
N ALA A 222 4.20 -1.27 -4.15
CA ALA A 222 3.41 -0.23 -3.50
C ALA A 222 4.07 1.15 -3.55
N GLY A 223 5.38 1.20 -3.77
CA GLY A 223 6.14 2.44 -3.79
C GLY A 223 7.63 2.19 -3.55
N THR A 224 8.36 3.25 -3.23
CA THR A 224 9.77 3.18 -2.87
C THR A 224 10.04 4.05 -1.66
N VAL A 225 10.88 3.59 -0.74
CA VAL A 225 11.31 4.34 0.45
C VAL A 225 12.83 4.40 0.52
N GLU A 226 13.37 5.56 0.85
CA GLU A 226 14.76 5.74 1.25
C GLU A 226 14.86 5.58 2.77
N VAL A 227 15.45 4.47 3.21
CA VAL A 227 15.72 4.23 4.63
C VAL A 227 16.91 5.07 5.04
N LEU A 228 16.68 5.98 5.98
CA LEU A 228 17.70 6.83 6.57
C LEU A 228 18.26 6.16 7.83
N PRO A 229 19.55 6.40 8.18
CA PRO A 229 20.05 5.96 9.47
C PRO A 229 19.17 6.54 10.58
N ARG A 230 18.95 5.78 11.66
CA ARG A 230 18.24 6.30 12.83
C ARG A 230 18.99 7.55 13.31
N GLN A 231 18.34 8.70 13.20
CA GLN A 231 18.83 9.88 13.90
C GLN A 231 18.61 9.59 15.37
N LYS A 232 19.70 9.37 16.13
CA LYS A 232 19.62 9.59 17.57
C LYS A 232 19.16 11.05 17.68
N PRO A 233 18.02 11.35 18.33
CA PRO A 233 17.78 12.71 18.72
C PRO A 233 19.05 13.11 19.48
N THR A 234 19.78 14.11 18.97
CA THR A 234 20.69 14.84 19.83
C THR A 234 19.76 15.51 20.82
N GLU A 235 19.37 14.81 21.90
CA GLU A 235 18.65 15.40 23.01
C GLU A 235 19.55 16.54 23.49
N LYS A 236 19.28 17.75 23.01
CA LYS A 236 19.91 18.94 23.54
C LYS A 236 19.19 19.22 24.85
N VAL A 237 19.79 18.73 25.92
CA VAL A 237 19.29 18.92 27.28
C VAL A 237 19.70 20.31 27.72
N LEU A 238 18.72 21.21 27.83
CA LEU A 238 18.90 22.58 28.27
C LEU A 238 18.51 22.67 29.74
N ASP A 239 19.51 22.85 30.61
CA ASP A 239 19.29 23.04 32.04
C ASP A 239 18.76 24.46 32.29
N VAL A 240 17.62 24.59 32.96
CA VAL A 240 16.99 25.89 33.30
C VAL A 240 17.92 26.83 34.07
N ARG A 241 18.91 26.30 34.79
CA ARG A 241 19.93 27.10 35.51
C ARG A 241 20.86 27.85 34.55
N GLN A 242 21.07 27.35 33.34
CA GLN A 242 21.83 28.07 32.29
C GLN A 242 21.12 29.35 31.84
N PHE A 243 19.81 29.45 32.10
CA PHE A 243 18.95 30.59 31.79
C PHE A 243 18.64 31.43 33.04
N GLY A 244 19.29 31.13 34.17
CA GLY A 244 19.16 31.92 35.40
C GLY A 244 18.12 31.43 36.40
N ALA A 245 17.49 30.26 36.17
CA ALA A 245 16.61 29.67 37.16
C ALA A 245 17.42 29.23 38.40
N LYS A 246 16.92 29.54 39.58
CA LYS A 246 17.60 29.24 40.85
C LYS A 246 17.09 27.94 41.47
N GLY A 247 15.78 27.69 41.43
CA GLY A 247 15.19 26.50 42.05
C GLY A 247 15.25 26.52 43.59
N GLU A 248 15.26 27.71 44.19
CA GLU A 248 15.40 27.91 45.65
C GLU A 248 14.08 27.98 46.41
N GLY A 249 12.94 27.96 45.72
CA GLY A 249 11.60 28.07 46.32
C GLY A 249 11.24 29.46 46.85
N LEU A 250 12.05 30.48 46.58
CA LEU A 250 11.84 31.86 47.03
C LEU A 250 11.64 32.82 45.85
N GLY A 251 12.58 32.86 44.91
CA GLY A 251 12.53 33.72 43.73
C GLY A 251 11.66 33.16 42.60
N ASN A 252 11.15 34.06 41.76
CA ASN A 252 10.41 33.70 40.54
C ASN A 252 11.37 33.25 39.43
N ASP A 253 11.19 32.02 38.94
CA ASP A 253 11.99 31.37 37.90
C ASP A 253 11.29 31.38 36.52
N ALA A 254 10.09 31.98 36.40
CA ALA A 254 9.26 31.91 35.18
C ALA A 254 9.98 32.39 33.91
N GLN A 255 10.69 33.51 33.99
CA GLN A 255 11.41 34.08 32.84
C GLN A 255 12.52 33.14 32.35
N ALA A 256 13.33 32.60 33.26
CA ALA A 256 14.39 31.66 32.92
C ALA A 256 13.85 30.37 32.28
N ILE A 257 12.71 29.87 32.78
CA ILE A 257 12.05 28.69 32.23
C ILE A 257 11.52 28.99 30.81
N LYS A 258 10.90 30.14 30.57
CA LYS A 258 10.44 30.54 29.23
C LYS A 258 11.59 30.65 28.23
N GLU A 259 12.73 31.20 28.66
CA GLU A 259 13.92 31.29 27.82
C GLU A 259 14.49 29.91 27.49
N ALA A 260 14.53 29.00 28.46
CA ALA A 260 14.92 27.61 28.23
C ALA A 260 13.99 26.89 27.24
N VAL A 261 12.68 27.08 27.39
CA VAL A 261 11.66 26.54 26.45
C VAL A 261 11.82 27.13 25.05
N SER A 262 12.00 28.45 24.93
CA SER A 262 12.24 29.14 23.66
C SER A 262 13.53 28.66 22.98
N ALA A 263 14.58 28.43 23.75
CA ALA A 263 15.83 27.87 23.25
C ALA A 263 15.68 26.40 22.81
N ALA A 264 14.91 25.59 23.56
CA ALA A 264 14.61 24.20 23.21
C ALA A 264 13.76 24.08 21.94
N GLN A 265 12.94 25.09 21.64
CA GLN A 265 12.09 25.11 20.46
C GLN A 265 12.88 25.11 19.14
N LYS A 266 14.09 25.70 19.12
CA LYS A 266 14.91 25.82 17.90
C LYS A 266 15.44 24.47 17.40
N ASP A 267 15.67 23.52 18.32
CA ASP A 267 16.34 22.24 18.05
C ASP A 267 15.53 21.01 18.53
N SER A 268 14.23 21.15 18.84
CA SER A 268 13.38 20.09 19.44
C SER A 268 14.05 19.39 20.65
N GLY A 269 14.25 20.16 21.73
CA GLY A 269 15.06 19.75 22.89
C GLY A 269 14.29 19.32 24.14
N VAL A 270 15.06 18.89 25.15
CA VAL A 270 14.58 18.59 26.51
C VAL A 270 14.94 19.78 27.39
N VAL A 271 13.97 20.37 28.09
CA VAL A 271 14.24 21.34 29.16
C VAL A 271 14.37 20.57 30.48
N PHE A 272 15.56 20.63 31.07
CA PHE A 272 15.88 19.90 32.29
C PHE A 272 15.83 20.78 33.51
N PHE A 273 15.21 20.25 34.56
CA PHE A 273 15.09 20.85 35.87
C PHE A 273 15.90 20.02 36.87
N PRO A 274 17.05 20.52 37.32
CA PRO A 274 17.77 19.94 38.45
C PRO A 274 16.92 19.85 39.74
N PRO A 275 17.44 19.20 40.80
CA PRO A 275 16.79 19.24 42.10
C PRO A 275 16.59 20.68 42.60
N GLY A 276 15.37 21.02 43.01
CA GLY A 276 14.98 22.35 43.46
C GLY A 276 13.47 22.61 43.37
N THR A 277 13.05 23.72 43.96
CA THR A 277 11.69 24.25 43.87
C THR A 277 11.68 25.51 43.02
N TYR A 278 11.03 25.45 41.87
CA TYR A 278 11.01 26.53 40.88
C TYR A 278 9.67 27.24 40.93
N LYS A 279 9.64 28.49 41.40
CA LYS A 279 8.39 29.25 41.51
C LYS A 279 8.05 29.95 40.21
N THR A 280 6.78 29.91 39.81
CA THR A 280 6.30 30.65 38.64
C THR A 280 5.04 31.43 39.00
N ASP A 281 5.05 32.74 38.79
CA ASP A 281 3.87 33.61 39.00
C ASP A 281 2.99 33.72 37.74
N GLU A 282 3.31 32.96 36.69
CA GLU A 282 2.63 33.02 35.40
C GLU A 282 2.65 31.68 34.66
N THR A 283 1.76 31.56 33.66
CA THR A 283 1.65 30.35 32.82
C THR A 283 2.86 30.20 31.88
N ILE A 284 3.49 29.03 31.92
CA ILE A 284 4.54 28.62 30.98
C ILE A 284 3.89 27.87 29.81
N LEU A 285 3.90 28.46 28.62
CA LEU A 285 3.43 27.80 27.40
C LEU A 285 4.51 26.87 26.86
N VAL A 286 4.17 25.60 26.69
CA VAL A 286 5.09 24.56 26.15
C VAL A 286 4.64 24.17 24.75
N PRO A 287 5.35 24.60 23.68
CA PRO A 287 5.10 24.16 22.31
C PRO A 287 5.20 22.64 22.11
N SER A 288 4.56 22.13 21.05
CA SER A 288 4.71 20.73 20.63
C SER A 288 6.17 20.39 20.32
N GLY A 289 6.60 19.18 20.68
CA GLY A 289 7.97 18.69 20.44
C GLY A 289 8.99 19.08 21.51
N ILE A 290 8.57 19.68 22.63
CA ILE A 290 9.40 19.96 23.80
C ILE A 290 9.04 19.01 24.94
N SER A 291 10.05 18.44 25.59
CA SER A 291 9.88 17.64 26.81
C SER A 291 10.42 18.38 28.02
N LEU A 292 9.63 18.48 29.09
CA LEU A 292 10.11 18.93 30.40
C LEU A 292 10.53 17.71 31.23
N ARG A 293 11.73 17.72 31.81
CA ARG A 293 12.28 16.60 32.58
C ARG A 293 12.84 17.09 33.92
N GLY A 294 12.31 16.60 35.03
CA GLY A 294 12.88 16.79 36.36
C GLY A 294 13.91 15.71 36.72
N ALA A 295 14.68 15.93 37.77
CA ALA A 295 15.62 14.94 38.31
C ALA A 295 14.88 13.75 38.95
N SER A 296 13.78 14.02 39.67
CA SER A 296 12.77 13.06 40.10
C SER A 296 11.51 13.81 40.56
N ALA A 297 10.38 13.11 40.74
CA ALA A 297 9.16 13.71 41.28
C ALA A 297 9.31 14.26 42.71
N GLU A 298 10.26 13.71 43.49
CA GLU A 298 10.52 14.13 44.87
C GLU A 298 11.54 15.27 44.98
N ASN A 299 12.42 15.40 43.99
CA ASN A 299 13.53 16.35 44.03
C ASN A 299 13.29 17.60 43.18
N THR A 300 12.36 17.57 42.23
CA THR A 300 12.07 18.69 41.34
C THR A 300 10.60 19.08 41.46
N VAL A 301 10.34 20.29 41.95
CA VAL A 301 9.00 20.85 42.08
C VAL A 301 8.89 22.13 41.27
N ILE A 302 7.88 22.23 40.41
CA ILE A 302 7.48 23.51 39.79
C ILE A 302 6.24 23.98 40.55
N GLU A 303 6.37 25.08 41.26
CA GLU A 303 5.33 25.65 42.11
C GLU A 303 4.77 26.89 41.42
N GLY A 304 3.62 26.74 40.75
CA GLY A 304 3.04 27.80 39.93
C GLY A 304 1.60 28.16 40.28
N ILE A 305 1.22 29.40 39.95
CA ILE A 305 -0.19 29.81 39.86
C ILE A 305 -0.65 29.67 38.40
N GLY A 306 -1.14 28.48 38.05
CA GLY A 306 -1.70 28.24 36.72
C GLY A 306 -3.04 28.97 36.55
N TYR A 307 -3.17 29.82 35.53
CA TYR A 307 -4.47 30.25 35.04
C TYR A 307 -4.95 29.24 33.98
N ASP A 308 -6.12 28.64 34.19
CA ASP A 308 -6.81 27.85 33.18
C ASP A 308 -7.60 28.80 32.26
N PRO A 309 -7.22 28.98 30.98
CA PRO A 309 -7.96 29.83 30.05
C PRO A 309 -9.33 29.26 29.64
N HIS A 310 -9.72 28.09 30.15
CA HIS A 310 -11.00 27.42 29.89
C HIS A 310 -11.85 27.19 31.16
N ALA A 311 -11.44 27.69 32.33
CA ALA A 311 -12.21 27.63 33.58
C ALA A 311 -13.15 28.84 33.77
#